data_AF-A0A7L9BD59-F1
#
_entry.id   AF-A0A7L9BD59-F1
#
_cell.length_a   1.000
_cell.length_b   1.000
_cell.length_c   1.000
_cell.angle_alpha   90.00
_cell.angle_beta   90.00
_cell.angle_gamma   90.00
#
_symmetry.space_group_name_H-M   'P 1'
#
loop_
_entity.id
_entity.type
_entity.pdbx_description
1 polymer ?
#
loop_
_entity_poly.entity_id
_entity_poly.type
_entity_poly.pdbx_seq_one_letter_code
_entity_poly.pdbx_strand_id
1 'polypeptide(L)'
;MRFLLINIALFGCLVLKAQPATVRFDNELKANVVVTKVTDLQLFTQTSTYSLKVIRSISFWEDEPDSVSLYTLRSNGIAVYLKKKRLAPIEAPKEYTEYTSNGSFGFGVGLEYGGFGTKLSLLTAKPVGLFVGLGYNLEGLGYNVGFDIKFTPRKTTTAFITAMYGYNAVIVGGEDEKTYYGYSVGMGVKLTGKYRQKNYTSLAFLIPFRDKEFVNYAKATNQFVIPVLFSVGYNLGF
;
A
#
# COMPACT_ATOMS: atom_id res chain seq x y z
N MET A 1 -21.47 1.20 25.38
CA MET A 1 -20.78 0.31 24.41
C MET A 1 -19.50 1.02 23.97
N ARG A 2 -18.36 0.72 24.62
CA ARG A 2 -17.06 1.36 24.34
C ARG A 2 -16.37 0.56 23.23
N PHE A 3 -16.20 1.17 22.05
CA PHE A 3 -15.43 0.56 20.97
C PHE A 3 -13.94 0.73 21.24
N LEU A 4 -13.27 -0.43 21.26
CA LEU A 4 -11.85 -0.63 21.51
C LEU A 4 -11.05 -0.15 20.28
N LEU A 5 -10.31 0.95 20.42
CA LEU A 5 -9.29 1.40 19.46
C LEU A 5 -8.00 0.65 19.76
N ILE A 6 -7.71 -0.44 19.04
CA ILE A 6 -6.36 -1.03 19.03
C ILE A 6 -6.05 -1.56 17.63
N ASN A 7 -5.25 -0.80 16.89
CA ASN A 7 -4.22 -1.37 16.01
C ASN A 7 -2.98 -0.50 16.20
N ILE A 8 -2.21 -0.86 17.23
CA ILE A 8 -0.88 -0.34 17.48
C ILE A 8 -0.02 -0.86 16.33
N ALA A 9 0.39 0.02 15.42
CA ALA A 9 1.52 -0.26 14.56
C ALA A 9 2.76 -0.37 15.46
N LEU A 10 3.06 -1.59 15.91
CA LEU A 10 4.38 -1.94 16.44
C LEU A 10 5.37 -1.85 15.27
N PHE A 11 5.74 -0.63 14.88
CA PHE A 11 7.05 -0.40 14.32
C PHE A 11 8.01 -0.71 15.45
N GLY A 12 8.55 -1.94 15.46
CA GLY A 12 9.67 -2.29 16.32
C GLY A 12 10.74 -1.23 16.11
N CYS A 13 10.86 -0.31 17.07
CA CYS A 13 12.03 0.54 17.19
C CYS A 13 13.15 -0.41 17.55
N LEU A 14 13.85 -0.92 16.54
CA LEU A 14 15.15 -1.52 16.74
C LEU A 14 16.02 -0.42 17.33
N VAL A 15 16.19 -0.48 18.65
CA VAL A 15 17.15 0.36 19.36
C VAL A 15 18.51 -0.11 18.86
N LEU A 16 19.11 0.71 18.01
CA LEU A 16 20.48 0.52 17.59
C LEU A 16 21.34 0.38 18.84
N LYS A 17 22.16 -0.67 18.90
CA LYS A 17 23.28 -0.69 19.83
C LYS A 17 24.08 0.59 19.57
N ALA A 18 24.37 1.37 20.59
CA ALA A 18 25.00 2.68 20.43
C ALA A 18 26.32 2.55 19.63
N GLN A 19 26.47 3.28 18.52
CA GLN A 19 27.61 3.11 17.60
C GLN A 19 28.44 4.39 17.45
N PRO A 20 29.75 4.35 17.66
CA PRO A 20 30.61 5.50 17.43
C PRO A 20 30.73 5.81 15.93
N ALA A 21 30.56 7.08 15.58
CA ALA A 21 30.66 7.55 14.22
C ALA A 21 31.20 8.99 14.13
N THR A 22 31.82 9.32 13.00
CA THR A 22 32.09 10.72 12.61
C THR A 22 30.98 11.18 11.67
N VAL A 23 30.28 12.26 12.02
CA VAL A 23 29.34 12.95 11.15
C VAL A 23 30.04 14.17 10.56
N ARG A 24 29.90 14.35 9.24
CA ARG A 24 30.35 15.54 8.52
C ARG A 24 29.14 16.26 7.95
N PHE A 25 29.02 17.53 8.27
CA PHE A 25 27.91 18.38 7.84
C PHE A 25 28.23 19.09 6.52
N ASP A 26 27.23 19.68 5.88
CA ASP A 26 27.39 20.40 4.61
C ASP A 26 28.31 21.62 4.73
N ASN A 27 28.37 22.24 5.91
CA ASN A 27 29.29 23.34 6.22
C ASN A 27 30.71 22.88 6.60
N GLU A 28 31.08 21.63 6.26
CA GLU A 28 32.37 20.99 6.57
C GLU A 28 32.69 20.76 8.06
N LEU A 29 31.77 21.11 8.97
CA LEU A 29 31.92 20.78 10.38
C LEU A 29 31.95 19.27 10.58
N LYS A 30 32.72 18.83 11.58
CA LYS A 30 32.84 17.43 11.97
C LYS A 30 32.45 17.27 13.42
N ALA A 31 31.67 16.23 13.70
CA ALA A 31 31.33 15.82 15.06
C ALA A 31 31.61 14.32 15.23
N ASN A 32 32.29 13.98 16.32
CA ASN A 32 32.37 12.60 16.77
C ASN A 32 31.17 12.36 17.69
N VAL A 33 30.33 11.40 17.32
CA VAL A 33 29.05 11.14 17.97
C VAL A 33 28.87 9.66 18.21
N VAL A 34 27.99 9.32 19.14
CA VAL A 34 27.51 7.96 19.32
C VAL A 34 26.08 7.90 18.82
N VAL A 35 25.87 7.26 17.67
CA VAL A 35 24.57 7.10 17.01
C VAL A 35 23.74 6.08 17.78
N THR A 36 22.54 6.47 18.17
CA THR A 36 21.61 5.62 18.93
C THR A 36 20.39 5.23 18.14
N LYS A 37 20.01 6.02 17.12
CA LYS A 37 18.86 5.73 16.24
C LYS A 37 18.95 6.56 14.96
N VAL A 38 18.51 6.00 13.84
CA VAL A 38 18.29 6.72 12.59
C VAL A 38 16.82 6.63 12.22
N THR A 39 16.22 7.76 11.81
CA THR A 39 14.87 7.82 11.24
C THR A 39 14.92 8.40 9.83
N ASP A 40 13.78 8.41 9.15
CA ASP A 40 13.65 8.97 7.80
C ASP A 40 14.07 10.45 7.71
N LEU A 41 14.11 11.19 8.82
CA LEU A 41 14.38 12.64 8.85
C LEU A 41 15.54 13.04 9.74
N GLN A 42 15.88 12.23 10.74
CA GLN A 42 16.79 12.62 11.81
C GLN A 42 17.78 11.51 12.19
N LEU A 43 18.98 11.93 12.53
CA LEU A 43 20.01 11.13 13.19
C LEU A 43 19.96 11.46 14.69
N PHE A 44 19.66 10.47 15.52
CA PHE A 44 19.71 10.59 16.97
C PHE A 44 21.06 10.10 17.49
N THR A 45 21.64 10.88 18.39
CA THR A 45 22.89 10.56 19.06
C THR A 45 22.68 10.60 20.57
N GLN A 46 23.68 10.20 21.36
CA GLN A 46 23.61 10.30 22.82
C GLN A 46 23.47 11.75 23.32
N THR A 47 23.99 12.74 22.59
CA THR A 47 24.06 14.14 23.05
C THR A 47 23.10 15.08 22.33
N SER A 48 22.64 14.72 21.13
CA SER A 48 21.88 15.63 20.26
C SER A 48 21.15 14.91 19.12
N THR A 49 20.30 15.65 18.41
CA THR A 49 19.56 15.18 17.23
C THR A 49 19.90 16.07 16.04
N TYR A 50 20.23 15.46 14.90
CA TYR A 50 20.59 16.17 13.68
C TYR A 50 19.60 15.86 12.55
N SER A 51 19.25 16.86 11.74
CA SER A 51 18.49 16.65 10.51
C SER A 51 19.35 15.92 9.48
N LEU A 52 18.81 14.91 8.80
CA LEU A 52 19.55 14.22 7.73
C LEU A 52 19.89 15.15 6.57
N LYS A 53 19.12 16.24 6.35
CA LYS A 53 19.34 17.21 5.28
C LYS A 53 20.62 18.03 5.40
N VAL A 54 21.21 18.11 6.60
CA VAL A 54 22.44 18.88 6.83
C VAL A 54 23.68 17.98 6.91
N ILE A 55 23.50 16.67 6.80
CA ILE A 55 24.56 15.68 6.93
C ILE A 55 25.02 15.28 5.54
N ARG A 56 26.30 15.52 5.25
CA ARG A 56 26.93 15.16 3.99
C ARG A 56 27.42 13.72 3.98
N SER A 57 28.06 13.31 5.08
CA SER A 57 28.62 11.97 5.20
C SER A 57 28.70 11.50 6.64
N ILE A 58 28.67 10.18 6.83
CA ILE A 58 28.84 9.54 8.12
C ILE A 58 29.81 8.36 8.02
N SER A 59 30.70 8.23 8.98
CA SER A 59 31.73 7.18 9.02
C SER A 59 31.65 6.41 10.33
N PHE A 60 31.33 5.12 10.26
CA PHE A 60 31.28 4.20 11.41
C PHE A 60 32.63 3.51 11.63
N TRP A 61 33.07 3.42 12.89
CA TRP A 61 34.46 3.02 13.21
C TRP A 61 34.60 1.58 13.68
N GLU A 62 33.59 1.03 14.35
CA GLU A 62 33.66 -0.27 15.00
C GLU A 62 32.77 -1.32 14.32
N ASP A 63 31.48 -1.32 14.69
CA ASP A 63 30.49 -2.27 14.26
C ASP A 63 29.76 -1.79 12.99
N GLU A 64 29.30 -2.74 12.19
CA GLU A 64 28.39 -2.44 11.08
C GLU A 64 27.03 -2.00 11.66
N PRO A 65 26.49 -0.83 11.25
CA PRO A 65 25.13 -0.45 11.62
C PRO A 65 24.13 -1.46 11.13
N ASP A 66 22.97 -1.50 11.78
CA ASP A 66 21.87 -2.32 11.29
C ASP A 66 21.51 -1.92 9.85
N SER A 67 21.01 -2.89 9.08
CA SER A 67 20.73 -2.70 7.66
C SER A 67 19.69 -1.60 7.39
N VAL A 68 18.77 -1.32 8.33
CA VAL A 68 17.75 -0.27 8.20
C VAL A 68 18.38 1.11 8.31
N SER A 69 19.30 1.31 9.25
CA SER A 69 20.03 2.57 9.40
C SER A 69 20.96 2.85 8.23
N LEU A 70 21.71 1.84 7.78
CA LEU A 70 22.55 1.95 6.57
C LEU A 70 21.72 2.32 5.35
N TYR A 71 20.57 1.66 5.18
CA TYR A 71 19.66 1.94 4.08
C TYR A 71 19.14 3.39 4.15
N THR A 72 18.61 3.80 5.31
CA THR A 72 18.01 5.13 5.52
C THR A 72 18.99 6.26 5.26
N LEU A 73 20.23 6.13 5.73
CA LEU A 73 21.29 7.12 5.48
C LEU A 73 21.61 7.20 3.98
N ARG A 74 21.87 6.04 3.34
CA ARG A 74 22.25 5.99 1.92
C ARG A 74 21.12 6.45 1.01
N SER A 75 19.85 6.15 1.33
CA SER A 75 18.69 6.59 0.55
C SER A 75 18.43 8.09 0.63
N ASN A 76 18.94 8.76 1.66
CA ASN A 76 18.90 10.23 1.79
C ASN A 76 20.10 10.92 1.11
N GLY A 77 20.87 10.20 0.28
CA GLY A 77 22.03 10.74 -0.41
C GLY A 77 23.27 10.94 0.48
N ILE A 78 23.22 10.50 1.73
CA ILE A 78 24.34 10.62 2.67
C ILE A 78 25.41 9.61 2.29
N ALA A 79 26.66 10.07 2.12
CA ALA A 79 27.77 9.16 1.88
C ALA A 79 28.13 8.40 3.18
N VAL A 80 27.93 7.08 3.17
CA VAL A 80 28.22 6.22 4.32
C VAL A 80 29.56 5.52 4.14
N TYR A 81 30.41 5.59 5.17
CA TYR A 81 31.70 4.90 5.24
C TYR A 81 31.66 3.88 6.38
N LEU A 82 32.14 2.67 6.10
CA LEU A 82 32.35 1.63 7.10
C LEU A 82 33.83 1.27 7.11
N LYS A 83 34.51 1.43 8.25
CA LYS A 83 35.94 1.15 8.39
C LYS A 83 36.77 1.80 7.26
N LYS A 84 36.50 3.09 6.99
CA LYS A 84 37.10 3.92 5.91
C LYS A 84 36.73 3.53 4.47
N LYS A 85 35.98 2.44 4.23
CA LYS A 85 35.48 2.08 2.90
C LYS A 85 34.14 2.75 2.64
N ARG A 86 34.04 3.52 1.54
CA ARG A 86 32.77 4.10 1.10
C ARG A 86 31.84 3.00 0.62
N LEU A 87 30.64 2.94 1.17
CA LEU A 87 29.58 2.09 0.64
C LEU A 87 29.02 2.74 -0.63
N ALA A 88 28.69 1.92 -1.63
CA ALA A 88 28.07 2.40 -2.86
C ALA A 88 26.83 3.25 -2.53
N PRO A 89 26.49 4.30 -3.28
CA PRO A 89 25.19 4.94 -3.16
C PRO A 89 24.09 3.89 -3.33
N ILE A 90 23.06 3.91 -2.49
CA ILE A 90 21.79 3.31 -2.90
C ILE A 90 21.17 4.41 -3.76
N GLU A 91 20.83 4.12 -5.01
CA GLU A 91 19.95 5.03 -5.74
C GLU A 91 18.74 5.23 -4.83
N ALA A 92 18.57 6.46 -4.31
CA ALA A 92 17.38 6.81 -3.55
C ALA A 92 16.21 6.25 -4.35
N PRO A 93 15.32 5.43 -3.76
CA PRO A 93 14.21 4.88 -4.52
C PRO A 93 13.54 6.09 -5.14
N LYS A 94 13.65 6.22 -6.48
CA LYS A 94 13.01 7.31 -7.22
C LYS A 94 11.62 7.39 -6.64
N GLU A 95 11.18 8.57 -6.22
CA GLU A 95 9.86 8.74 -5.61
C GLU A 95 8.84 8.18 -6.61
N TYR A 96 8.51 6.91 -6.45
CA TYR A 96 7.79 6.13 -7.45
C TYR A 96 6.33 6.49 -7.23
N THR A 97 5.97 7.69 -7.64
CA THR A 97 4.56 8.08 -7.64
C THR A 97 3.79 6.97 -8.36
N GLU A 98 2.67 6.52 -7.80
CA GLU A 98 1.81 5.47 -8.40
C GLU A 98 1.53 5.74 -9.90
N TYR A 99 1.54 7.04 -10.22
CA TYR A 99 1.60 7.70 -11.52
C TYR A 99 2.74 7.38 -12.50
N THR A 100 3.72 6.57 -12.11
CA THR A 100 4.78 6.05 -12.99
C THR A 100 4.47 4.64 -13.48
N SER A 101 3.52 3.94 -12.86
CA SER A 101 2.94 2.72 -13.43
C SER A 101 1.88 3.11 -14.45
N ASN A 102 1.89 2.45 -15.60
CA ASN A 102 0.84 2.65 -16.62
C ASN A 102 -0.39 1.77 -16.31
N GLY A 103 -0.20 0.77 -15.44
CA GLY A 103 -1.25 -0.11 -14.98
C GLY A 103 -0.80 -1.03 -13.86
N SER A 104 -1.70 -1.92 -13.45
CA SER A 104 -1.41 -2.97 -12.50
C SER A 104 -2.19 -4.23 -12.82
N PHE A 105 -1.58 -5.37 -12.53
CA PHE A 105 -2.24 -6.67 -12.54
C PHE A 105 -2.34 -7.19 -11.10
N GLY A 106 -3.53 -7.50 -10.63
CA GLY A 106 -3.76 -7.95 -9.26
C GLY A 106 -4.58 -9.21 -9.16
N PHE A 107 -4.51 -9.81 -7.99
CA PHE A 107 -5.29 -10.97 -7.59
C PHE A 107 -5.92 -10.71 -6.22
N GLY A 108 -7.12 -11.22 -6.00
CA GLY A 108 -7.87 -10.88 -4.80
C GLY A 108 -9.23 -11.52 -4.72
N VAL A 109 -9.95 -11.08 -3.70
CA VAL A 109 -11.32 -11.47 -3.39
C VAL A 109 -12.23 -10.24 -3.42
N GLY A 110 -13.44 -10.40 -3.95
CA GLY A 110 -14.48 -9.37 -4.01
C GLY A 110 -14.86 -8.97 -5.43
N LEU A 111 -15.82 -8.05 -5.55
CA LEU A 111 -16.42 -7.69 -6.85
C LEU A 111 -15.37 -7.18 -7.84
N GLU A 112 -14.43 -6.34 -7.41
CA GLU A 112 -13.40 -5.78 -8.29
C GLU A 112 -12.51 -6.87 -8.94
N TYR A 113 -12.49 -8.09 -8.40
CA TYR A 113 -11.68 -9.22 -8.84
C TYR A 113 -12.51 -10.35 -9.48
N GLY A 114 -13.80 -10.14 -9.73
CA GLY A 114 -14.65 -11.20 -10.28
C GLY A 114 -15.08 -12.26 -9.25
N GLY A 115 -14.92 -12.00 -7.95
CA GLY A 115 -15.10 -12.99 -6.89
C GLY A 115 -13.74 -13.38 -6.36
N PHE A 116 -13.33 -14.63 -6.57
CA PHE A 116 -11.94 -15.07 -6.41
C PHE A 116 -11.26 -14.99 -7.77
N GLY A 117 -10.38 -14.01 -7.96
CA GLY A 117 -9.82 -13.82 -9.29
C GLY A 117 -8.81 -12.71 -9.40
N THR A 118 -8.83 -12.08 -10.57
CA THR A 118 -7.81 -11.15 -11.03
C THR A 118 -8.41 -9.83 -11.42
N LYS A 119 -7.60 -8.77 -11.36
CA LYS A 119 -7.94 -7.41 -11.77
C LYS A 119 -6.83 -6.83 -12.61
N LEU A 120 -7.15 -6.38 -13.81
CA LEU A 120 -6.27 -5.56 -14.62
C LEU A 120 -6.73 -4.11 -14.51
N SER A 121 -5.83 -3.21 -14.14
CA SER A 121 -6.11 -1.77 -14.05
C SER A 121 -5.17 -0.99 -14.95
N LEU A 122 -5.68 0.03 -15.63
CA LEU A 122 -4.92 0.95 -16.48
C LEU A 122 -5.15 2.38 -16.02
N LEU A 123 -4.08 3.16 -15.93
CA LEU A 123 -4.14 4.59 -15.60
C LEU A 123 -4.37 5.39 -16.89
N THR A 124 -5.61 5.76 -17.18
CA THR A 124 -5.96 6.48 -18.41
C THR A 124 -5.65 7.97 -18.33
N ALA A 125 -6.03 8.63 -17.24
CA ALA A 125 -5.76 10.05 -17.00
C ALA A 125 -5.66 10.28 -15.49
N LYS A 126 -4.64 10.99 -15.00
CA LYS A 126 -4.51 11.27 -13.56
C LYS A 126 -5.68 12.19 -13.13
N PRO A 127 -6.52 11.83 -12.15
CA PRO A 127 -6.44 10.74 -11.14
C PRO A 127 -7.33 9.50 -11.36
N VAL A 128 -7.87 9.31 -12.57
CA VAL A 128 -8.77 8.23 -13.00
C VAL A 128 -8.00 6.99 -13.48
N GLY A 129 -8.39 5.81 -13.01
CA GLY A 129 -7.97 4.52 -13.56
C GLY A 129 -9.16 3.72 -14.04
N LEU A 130 -9.03 2.97 -15.12
CA LEU A 130 -10.00 1.97 -15.55
C LEU A 130 -9.57 0.60 -15.05
N PHE A 131 -10.52 -0.30 -14.80
CA PHE A 131 -10.20 -1.69 -14.47
C PHE A 131 -11.20 -2.68 -15.06
N VAL A 132 -10.71 -3.91 -15.25
CA VAL A 132 -11.50 -5.09 -15.54
C VAL A 132 -11.10 -6.20 -14.56
N GLY A 133 -12.10 -6.80 -13.93
CA GLY A 133 -11.97 -7.92 -13.00
C GLY A 133 -12.59 -9.18 -13.58
N LEU A 134 -11.92 -10.33 -13.41
CA LEU A 134 -12.36 -11.64 -13.88
C LEU A 134 -12.02 -12.70 -12.83
N GLY A 135 -12.98 -13.53 -12.45
CA GLY A 135 -12.81 -14.50 -11.38
C GLY A 135 -13.97 -15.48 -11.24
N TYR A 136 -13.86 -16.36 -10.25
CA TYR A 136 -14.93 -17.28 -9.87
C TYR A 136 -15.81 -16.65 -8.78
N ASN A 137 -17.10 -16.51 -9.02
CA ASN A 137 -18.03 -15.79 -8.14
C ASN A 137 -18.83 -16.71 -7.19
N LEU A 138 -18.42 -17.98 -7.05
CA LEU A 138 -19.08 -19.09 -6.34
C LEU A 138 -20.16 -19.84 -7.11
N GLU A 139 -20.63 -19.32 -8.24
CA GLU A 139 -21.56 -20.03 -9.15
C GLU A 139 -20.82 -20.34 -10.46
N GLY A 140 -20.19 -19.33 -11.06
CA GLY A 140 -19.45 -19.46 -12.30
C GLY A 140 -18.45 -18.34 -12.52
N LEU A 141 -18.21 -18.01 -13.79
CA LEU A 141 -17.33 -16.92 -14.18
C LEU A 141 -18.00 -15.57 -13.92
N GLY A 142 -17.44 -14.79 -13.00
CA GLY A 142 -17.82 -13.42 -12.72
C GLY A 142 -16.88 -12.42 -13.37
N TYR A 143 -17.44 -11.33 -13.89
CA TYR A 143 -16.68 -10.19 -14.36
C TYR A 143 -17.22 -8.86 -13.85
N ASN A 144 -16.32 -7.88 -13.73
CA ASN A 144 -16.66 -6.50 -13.42
C ASN A 144 -15.80 -5.55 -14.24
N VAL A 145 -16.38 -4.45 -14.71
CA VAL A 145 -15.65 -3.36 -15.37
C VAL A 145 -15.99 -2.06 -14.70
N GLY A 146 -14.99 -1.24 -14.44
CA GLY A 146 -15.20 0.00 -13.69
C GLY A 146 -14.06 0.97 -13.78
N PHE A 147 -14.14 2.00 -12.94
CA PHE A 147 -13.11 3.00 -12.80
C PHE A 147 -12.92 3.43 -11.35
N ASP A 148 -11.70 3.86 -11.04
CA ASP A 148 -11.31 4.40 -9.74
C ASP A 148 -10.93 5.87 -9.90
N ILE A 149 -11.35 6.73 -8.97
CA ILE A 149 -10.86 8.11 -8.83
C ILE A 149 -10.01 8.18 -7.55
N LYS A 150 -8.73 8.52 -7.69
CA LYS A 150 -7.74 8.52 -6.59
C LYS A 150 -7.54 9.92 -6.00
N PHE A 151 -7.66 10.07 -4.67
CA PHE A 151 -7.50 11.37 -4.02
C PHE A 151 -6.07 11.69 -3.60
N THR A 152 -5.29 10.69 -3.17
CA THR A 152 -3.95 10.90 -2.59
C THR A 152 -2.87 9.97 -3.16
N PRO A 153 -2.59 10.00 -4.47
CA PRO A 153 -1.73 9.04 -5.16
C PRO A 153 -0.22 9.19 -4.90
N ARG A 154 0.19 10.14 -4.06
CA ARG A 154 1.61 10.42 -3.73
C ARG A 154 2.02 9.94 -2.33
N LYS A 155 1.21 9.11 -1.68
CA LYS A 155 1.48 8.61 -0.32
C LYS A 155 1.49 7.09 -0.31
N THR A 156 2.05 6.52 0.75
CA THR A 156 1.95 5.08 1.06
C THR A 156 0.51 4.60 1.22
N THR A 157 -0.44 5.53 1.35
CA THR A 157 -1.86 5.28 1.45
C THR A 157 -2.61 6.19 0.50
N THR A 158 -3.30 5.60 -0.47
CA THR A 158 -4.09 6.32 -1.47
C THR A 158 -5.55 5.95 -1.31
N ALA A 159 -6.35 6.91 -0.84
CA ALA A 159 -7.80 6.76 -0.84
C ALA A 159 -8.34 6.87 -2.27
N PHE A 160 -9.39 6.10 -2.56
CA PHE A 160 -10.10 6.15 -3.85
C PHE A 160 -11.60 5.94 -3.67
N ILE A 161 -12.38 6.44 -4.62
CA ILE A 161 -13.76 6.02 -4.87
C ILE A 161 -13.79 5.20 -6.16
N THR A 162 -14.75 4.28 -6.25
CA THR A 162 -14.89 3.37 -7.39
C THR A 162 -16.34 3.27 -7.83
N ALA A 163 -16.55 3.10 -9.12
CA ALA A 163 -17.84 2.79 -9.71
C ALA A 163 -17.65 1.73 -10.79
N MET A 164 -18.52 0.73 -10.81
CA MET A 164 -18.42 -0.41 -11.73
C MET A 164 -19.78 -0.96 -12.13
N TYR A 165 -19.76 -1.70 -13.23
CA TYR A 165 -20.85 -2.53 -13.70
C TYR A 165 -20.35 -3.96 -13.92
N GLY A 166 -21.14 -4.92 -13.49
CA GLY A 166 -20.85 -6.35 -13.63
C GLY A 166 -21.62 -7.13 -12.59
N TYR A 167 -21.12 -8.30 -12.20
CA TYR A 167 -21.84 -9.11 -11.23
C TYR A 167 -21.81 -8.42 -9.84
N ASN A 168 -22.97 -8.38 -9.16
CA ASN A 168 -23.13 -7.66 -7.89
C ASN A 168 -23.76 -8.50 -6.77
N ALA A 169 -24.27 -9.69 -7.11
CA ALA A 169 -24.77 -10.69 -6.18
C ALA A 169 -24.77 -12.08 -6.83
N VAL A 170 -24.63 -13.10 -6.00
CA VAL A 170 -24.72 -14.51 -6.39
C VAL A 170 -25.53 -15.23 -5.34
N ILE A 171 -26.39 -16.13 -5.79
CA ILE A 171 -27.16 -17.05 -4.95
C ILE A 171 -26.61 -18.45 -5.18
N VAL A 172 -26.16 -19.08 -4.11
CA VAL A 172 -25.48 -20.39 -4.12
C VAL A 172 -26.23 -21.35 -3.18
N GLY A 173 -26.31 -22.63 -3.53
CA GLY A 173 -26.85 -23.67 -2.65
C GLY A 173 -28.37 -23.83 -2.66
N GLY A 174 -29.04 -23.45 -3.76
CA GLY A 174 -30.46 -23.76 -4.04
C GLY A 174 -30.62 -24.56 -5.34
N GLU A 175 -31.85 -24.87 -5.73
CA GLU A 175 -32.13 -25.51 -7.04
C GLU A 175 -31.77 -24.59 -8.22
N ASP A 176 -31.82 -23.28 -8.02
CA ASP A 176 -31.52 -22.25 -9.03
C ASP A 176 -30.34 -21.38 -8.55
N GLU A 177 -29.11 -21.82 -8.84
CA GLU A 177 -27.95 -20.95 -8.70
C GLU A 177 -27.99 -19.86 -9.77
N LYS A 178 -27.86 -18.60 -9.34
CA LYS A 178 -28.04 -17.45 -10.24
C LYS A 178 -27.09 -16.31 -9.89
N THR A 179 -26.46 -15.79 -10.94
CA THR A 179 -25.63 -14.59 -10.89
C THR A 179 -26.44 -13.37 -11.34
N TYR A 180 -26.39 -12.28 -10.56
CA TYR A 180 -27.06 -11.02 -10.85
C TYR A 180 -26.06 -9.94 -11.22
N TYR A 181 -26.45 -9.10 -12.18
CA TYR A 181 -25.63 -8.03 -12.73
C TYR A 181 -26.23 -6.66 -12.43
N GLY A 182 -25.38 -5.68 -12.17
CA GLY A 182 -25.81 -4.32 -11.93
C GLY A 182 -24.67 -3.37 -11.61
N TYR A 183 -25.04 -2.15 -11.26
CA TYR A 183 -24.08 -1.14 -10.84
C TYR A 183 -23.64 -1.38 -9.40
N SER A 184 -22.40 -1.01 -9.10
CA SER A 184 -21.88 -0.94 -7.74
C SER A 184 -21.01 0.30 -7.59
N VAL A 185 -21.07 0.96 -6.44
CA VAL A 185 -20.20 2.09 -6.09
C VAL A 185 -19.51 1.81 -4.78
N GLY A 186 -18.36 2.43 -4.53
CA GLY A 186 -17.67 2.22 -3.28
C GLY A 186 -16.50 3.15 -3.05
N MET A 187 -15.80 2.88 -1.95
CA MET A 187 -14.60 3.60 -1.58
C MET A 187 -13.59 2.65 -0.94
N GLY A 188 -12.32 3.00 -1.03
CA GLY A 188 -11.25 2.15 -0.56
C GLY A 188 -9.94 2.86 -0.35
N VAL A 189 -8.95 2.09 0.08
CA VAL A 189 -7.57 2.52 0.27
C VAL A 189 -6.62 1.55 -0.44
N LYS A 190 -5.62 2.11 -1.11
CA LYS A 190 -4.47 1.38 -1.64
C LYS A 190 -3.31 1.60 -0.67
N LEU A 191 -2.74 0.51 -0.19
CA LEU A 191 -1.63 0.47 0.75
C LEU A 191 -0.38 0.03 0.00
N THR A 192 0.56 0.95 -0.10
CA THR A 192 1.77 0.81 -0.89
C THR A 192 2.98 0.76 0.05
N GLY A 193 3.90 -0.17 -0.20
CA GLY A 193 5.12 -0.29 0.61
C GLY A 193 6.04 0.92 0.44
N LYS A 194 6.69 1.38 1.53
CA LYS A 194 7.62 2.53 1.50
C LYS A 194 8.69 2.44 0.39
N TYR A 195 9.14 1.22 0.07
CA TYR A 195 10.27 0.97 -0.83
C TYR A 195 9.89 0.33 -2.17
N ARG A 196 8.63 -0.09 -2.35
CA ARG A 196 8.15 -0.74 -3.58
C ARG A 196 6.83 -0.09 -4.00
N GLN A 197 6.89 1.13 -4.52
CA GLN A 197 5.66 1.87 -4.79
C GLN A 197 4.86 1.40 -6.01
N LYS A 198 5.38 0.44 -6.77
CA LYS A 198 4.64 -0.21 -7.86
C LYS A 198 3.57 -1.17 -7.35
N ASN A 199 3.81 -1.85 -6.23
CA ASN A 199 2.91 -2.89 -5.73
C ASN A 199 2.07 -2.34 -4.57
N TYR A 200 0.80 -2.73 -4.53
CA TYR A 200 -0.10 -2.25 -3.50
C TYR A 200 -1.16 -3.29 -3.11
N THR A 201 -1.58 -3.24 -1.86
CA THR A 201 -2.75 -3.95 -1.37
C THR A 201 -3.95 -3.01 -1.44
N SER A 202 -5.04 -3.41 -2.09
CA SER A 202 -6.29 -2.64 -2.11
C SER A 202 -7.28 -3.20 -1.10
N LEU A 203 -7.94 -2.33 -0.35
CA LEU A 203 -9.08 -2.64 0.51
C LEU A 203 -10.24 -1.72 0.09
N ALA A 204 -11.41 -2.27 -0.20
CA ALA A 204 -12.57 -1.49 -0.62
C ALA A 204 -13.87 -1.96 0.03
N PHE A 205 -14.76 -1.01 0.22
CA PHE A 205 -16.15 -1.18 0.64
C PHE A 205 -17.06 -0.78 -0.51
N LEU A 206 -18.04 -1.63 -0.81
CA LEU A 206 -18.86 -1.52 -2.02
C LEU A 206 -20.34 -1.63 -1.66
N ILE A 207 -21.15 -0.79 -2.29
CA ILE A 207 -22.61 -0.78 -2.20
C ILE A 207 -23.15 -1.20 -3.58
N PRO A 208 -23.62 -2.45 -3.72
CA PRO A 208 -24.25 -2.91 -4.96
C PRO A 208 -25.69 -2.41 -5.07
N PHE A 209 -26.06 -1.89 -6.25
CA PHE A 209 -27.44 -1.56 -6.60
C PHE A 209 -28.13 -2.81 -7.14
N ARG A 210 -28.81 -3.53 -6.25
CA ARG A 210 -29.48 -4.79 -6.58
C ARG A 210 -30.88 -4.55 -7.14
N ASP A 211 -31.25 -5.38 -8.11
CA ASP A 211 -32.58 -5.32 -8.72
C ASP A 211 -33.67 -5.87 -7.80
N LYS A 212 -34.93 -5.61 -8.16
CA LYS A 212 -36.07 -6.10 -7.38
C LYS A 212 -36.18 -7.62 -7.44
N GLU A 213 -35.71 -8.23 -8.53
CA GLU A 213 -35.76 -9.68 -8.71
C GLU A 213 -34.90 -10.39 -7.67
N PHE A 214 -33.63 -9.98 -7.51
CA PHE A 214 -32.75 -10.50 -6.47
C PHE A 214 -33.35 -10.32 -5.07
N VAL A 215 -33.87 -9.12 -4.77
CA VAL A 215 -34.43 -8.83 -3.44
C VAL A 215 -35.67 -9.69 -3.15
N ASN A 216 -36.53 -9.88 -4.15
CA ASN A 216 -37.72 -10.72 -3.99
C ASN A 216 -37.35 -12.19 -3.83
N TYR A 217 -36.39 -12.68 -4.61
CA TYR A 217 -35.89 -14.05 -4.49
C TYR A 217 -35.28 -14.29 -3.11
N ALA A 218 -34.36 -13.42 -2.66
CA ALA A 218 -33.70 -13.57 -1.37
C ALA A 218 -34.70 -13.54 -0.19
N LYS A 219 -35.78 -12.74 -0.31
CA LYS A 219 -36.89 -12.75 0.66
C LYS A 219 -37.68 -14.06 0.63
N ALA A 220 -37.99 -14.58 -0.56
CA ALA A 220 -38.73 -15.82 -0.73
C ALA A 220 -37.97 -17.03 -0.19
N THR A 221 -36.65 -17.05 -0.34
CA THR A 221 -35.76 -18.12 0.14
C THR A 221 -35.20 -17.89 1.55
N ASN A 222 -35.64 -16.82 2.22
CA ASN A 222 -35.16 -16.43 3.56
C ASN A 222 -33.62 -16.31 3.66
N GLN A 223 -32.98 -15.89 2.56
CA GLN A 223 -31.54 -15.70 2.51
C GLN A 223 -31.13 -14.34 3.07
N PHE A 224 -30.05 -14.34 3.87
CA PHE A 224 -29.51 -13.11 4.43
C PHE A 224 -28.77 -12.29 3.36
N VAL A 225 -29.26 -11.07 3.10
CA VAL A 225 -28.65 -10.15 2.13
C VAL A 225 -27.75 -9.16 2.84
N ILE A 226 -26.44 -9.22 2.57
CA ILE A 226 -25.49 -8.23 3.07
C ILE A 226 -25.58 -6.97 2.19
N PRO A 227 -25.93 -5.78 2.73
CA PRO A 227 -26.10 -4.57 1.92
C PRO A 227 -24.77 -3.99 1.42
N VAL A 228 -23.65 -4.36 2.04
CA VAL A 228 -22.30 -3.87 1.74
C VAL A 228 -21.38 -5.05 1.48
N LEU A 229 -20.51 -4.92 0.50
CA LEU A 229 -19.51 -5.92 0.13
C LEU A 229 -18.10 -5.38 0.35
N PHE A 230 -17.15 -6.29 0.46
CA PHE A 230 -15.74 -5.97 0.67
C PHE A 230 -14.92 -6.51 -0.49
N SER A 231 -13.86 -5.81 -0.85
CA SER A 231 -12.84 -6.32 -1.75
C SER A 231 -11.46 -6.15 -1.15
N VAL A 232 -10.64 -7.18 -1.27
CA VAL A 232 -9.25 -7.20 -0.80
C VAL A 232 -8.40 -7.85 -1.89
N GLY A 233 -7.31 -7.21 -2.28
CA GLY A 233 -6.41 -7.84 -3.24
C GLY A 233 -5.03 -7.20 -3.29
N TYR A 234 -4.10 -7.94 -3.87
CA TYR A 234 -2.71 -7.52 -4.06
C TYR A 234 -2.46 -7.25 -5.54
N ASN A 235 -1.87 -6.11 -5.86
CA ASN A 235 -1.69 -5.61 -7.22
C ASN A 235 -0.22 -5.35 -7.49
N LEU A 236 0.25 -5.86 -8.63
CA LEU A 236 1.59 -5.68 -9.19
C LEU A 236 1.54 -4.59 -10.25
N GLY A 237 2.12 -3.43 -9.98
CA GLY A 237 2.20 -2.33 -10.93
C GLY A 237 3.29 -2.58 -11.98
N PHE A 238 3.02 -2.19 -13.23
CA PHE A 238 3.98 -2.23 -14.34
C PHE A 238 4.25 -0.83 -14.89
#